data_AF-A0A7C3LSE1-F1
#
_entry.id   AF-A0A7C3LSE1-F1
#
_cell.length_a   1.000
_cell.length_b   1.000
_cell.length_c   1.000
_cell.angle_alpha   90.00
_cell.angle_beta   90.00
_cell.angle_gamma   90.00
#
_symmetry.space_group_name_H-M   'P 1'
#
loop_
_entity.id
_entity.type
_entity.pdbx_description
1 polymer ?
#
loop_
_entity_poly.entity_id
_entity_poly.type
_entity_poly.pdbx_seq_one_letter_code
_entity_poly.pdbx_strand_id
1 'polypeptide(L)' 'DVGGHVQAHAPGVRVQLRKGRGNKRIARVVDAPHLPEGEAVFAITEEGIRDVEE' A
#
# COMPACT_ATOMS: atom_id res chain seq x y z
N ASP A 1 -8.37 13.25 -9.12
CA ASP A 1 -7.69 12.38 -10.09
C ASP A 1 -6.19 12.53 -10.00
N VAL A 2 -5.49 11.47 -9.59
CA VAL A 2 -4.03 11.37 -9.79
C VAL A 2 -3.85 10.59 -11.09
N GLY A 3 -3.29 11.31 -12.07
CA GLY A 3 -3.25 10.91 -13.47
C GLY A 3 -2.47 9.63 -13.73
N GLY A 4 -2.95 8.90 -14.73
CA GLY A 4 -2.18 7.88 -15.41
C GLY A 4 -0.93 8.50 -16.01
N HIS A 5 0.21 8.26 -15.38
CA HIS A 5 1.50 8.40 -16.01
C HIS A 5 2.06 7.01 -16.26
N VAL A 6 2.26 6.74 -17.55
CA VAL A 6 3.05 5.68 -18.15
C VAL A 6 4.10 5.13 -17.18
N GLN A 7 3.91 3.89 -16.74
CA GLN A 7 4.96 3.11 -16.08
C GLN A 7 5.23 1.88 -16.95
N ALA A 8 5.62 2.16 -18.20
CA ALA A 8 6.20 1.16 -19.08
C ALA A 8 7.54 0.74 -18.46
N HIS A 9 7.54 -0.44 -17.83
CA HIS A 9 8.73 -1.20 -17.42
C HIS A 9 9.55 -0.62 -16.24
N ALA A 10 9.02 -0.75 -15.02
CA ALA A 10 9.83 -0.74 -13.81
C ALA A 10 9.75 -2.13 -13.16
N PRO A 11 10.86 -2.89 -12.99
CA PRO A 11 10.84 -4.17 -12.30
C PRO A 11 10.68 -3.89 -10.80
N GLY A 12 9.45 -3.82 -10.31
CA GLY A 12 9.19 -3.48 -8.92
C GLY A 12 7.80 -3.90 -8.46
N VAL A 13 7.66 -4.09 -7.15
CA VAL A 13 6.38 -4.35 -6.48
C VAL A 13 5.61 -3.04 -6.39
N ARG A 14 4.45 -2.93 -7.04
CA ARG A 14 3.54 -1.78 -6.89
C ARG A 14 2.56 -2.02 -5.76
N VAL A 15 2.48 -1.06 -4.85
CA VAL A 15 1.53 -1.07 -3.73
C VAL A 15 0.59 0.11 -3.84
N GLN A 16 -0.71 -0.17 -3.82
CA GLN A 16 -1.76 0.84 -3.71
C GLN A 16 -2.05 1.11 -2.24
N LEU A 17 -2.04 2.38 -1.83
CA LEU A 17 -2.37 2.79 -0.47
C LEU A 17 -3.77 3.39 -0.41
N ARG A 18 -4.60 2.88 0.49
CA ARG A 18 -5.95 3.41 0.79
C ARG A 18 -6.02 3.89 2.23
N LYS A 19 -6.68 5.03 2.44
CA LYS A 19 -6.99 5.54 3.79
C LYS A 19 -8.11 4.70 4.42
N GLY A 20 -7.86 4.17 5.62
CA GLY A 20 -8.88 3.53 6.47
C GLY A 20 -9.48 4.52 7.48
N ARG A 21 -10.16 4.01 8.51
CA ARG A 21 -10.70 4.82 9.61
C ARG A 21 -9.57 5.38 10.48
N GLY A 22 -9.63 6.67 10.79
CA GLY A 22 -8.61 7.36 11.60
C GLY A 22 -7.23 7.25 10.96
N ASN A 23 -6.27 6.78 11.75
CA ASN A 23 -4.86 6.70 11.33
C ASN A 23 -4.52 5.40 10.60
N LYS A 24 -5.49 4.51 10.38
CA LYS A 24 -5.28 3.25 9.65
C LYS A 24 -5.09 3.48 8.15
N ARG A 25 -4.26 2.66 7.52
CA ARG A 25 -3.95 2.60 6.10
C ARG A 25 -3.98 1.15 5.65
N ILE A 26 -4.38 0.93 4.40
CA ILE A 26 -4.42 -0.38 3.77
C ILE A 26 -3.46 -0.33 2.60
N ALA A 27 -2.47 -1.22 2.59
CA ALA A 27 -1.57 -1.45 1.47
C ALA A 27 -2.02 -2.69 0.71
N ARG A 28 -2.27 -2.57 -0.60
CA ARG A 28 -2.58 -3.68 -1.49
C ARG A 28 -1.47 -3.82 -2.53
N VAL A 29 -0.90 -5.01 -2.69
CA VAL A 29 0.00 -5.30 -3.81
C VAL A 29 -0.83 -5.40 -5.09
N VAL A 30 -0.54 -4.58 -6.10
CA VAL A 30 -1.30 -4.49 -7.36
C VAL A 30 -0.49 -4.87 -8.60
N ASP A 31 0.84 -4.96 -8.48
CA ASP A 31 1.73 -5.40 -9.57
C ASP A 31 2.98 -6.03 -8.93
N ALA A 32 3.04 -7.36 -8.91
CA ALA A 32 4.21 -8.10 -8.45
C ALA A 32 4.28 -9.46 -9.16
N PRO A 33 5.35 -9.77 -9.91
CA PRO A 33 5.41 -10.99 -10.72
C PRO A 33 5.51 -12.29 -9.91
N HIS A 34 5.73 -12.21 -8.60
CA HIS A 34 6.01 -13.36 -7.73
C HIS A 34 5.35 -13.28 -6.34
N LEU A 35 4.49 -12.29 -6.09
CA LEU A 35 3.78 -12.17 -4.82
C LEU A 35 2.28 -12.35 -5.07
N PRO A 36 1.57 -13.12 -4.23
CA PRO A 36 0.12 -13.20 -4.30
C PRO A 36 -0.49 -11.82 -4.03
N GLU A 37 -1.68 -11.57 -4.59
CA GLU A 37 -2.48 -10.42 -4.19
C GLU A 37 -2.74 -10.50 -2.69
N GLY A 38 -2.35 -9.44 -1.97
CA GLY A 38 -2.43 -9.39 -0.52
C GLY A 38 -2.68 -7.97 -0.04
N GLU A 39 -3.39 -7.87 1.08
CA GLU A 39 -3.61 -6.62 1.80
C GLU A 39 -2.96 -6.66 3.17
N ALA A 40 -2.32 -5.56 3.55
CA ALA A 40 -1.81 -5.32 4.90
C ALA A 40 -2.42 -4.05 5.46
N VAL A 41 -2.83 -4.09 6.72
CA VAL A 41 -3.35 -2.92 7.45
C VAL A 41 -2.27 -2.45 8.42
N PHE A 42 -2.02 -1.15 8.44
CA PHE A 42 -1.07 -0.51 9.36
C PHE A 42 -1.60 0.84 9.82
N ALA A 43 -1.03 1.40 10.89
CA ALA A 43 -1.37 2.72 11.39
C ALA A 43 -0.19 3.69 11.22
N ILE A 44 -0.50 4.97 10.96
CA ILE A 44 0.48 6.05 11.02
C ILE A 44 0.35 6.72 12.39
N THR A 45 1.39 6.61 13.20
CA THR A 45 1.51 7.19 14.54
C THR A 45 2.53 8.32 14.53
N GLU A 46 2.66 9.04 15.64
CA GLU A 46 3.72 10.05 15.81
C GLU A 46 5.13 9.44 15.72
N GLU A 47 5.26 8.15 16.09
CA GLU A 47 6.49 7.38 15.99
C GLU A 47 6.69 6.72 14.60
N GLY A 48 5.83 7.02 13.63
CA GLY A 48 5.87 6.45 12.28
C GLY A 48 4.89 5.31 12.03
N ILE A 49 5.25 4.39 11.12
CA ILE A 49 4.40 3.25 10.72
C ILE A 49 4.45 2.18 11.81
N ARG A 50 3.28 1.75 12.27
CA ARG A 50 3.12 0.69 13.27
C ARG A 50 2.07 -0.30 12.81
N ASP A 51 2.19 -1.53 13.30
CA ASP A 51 1.13 -2.52 13.15
C ASP A 51 -0.13 -2.04 13.87
N VAL A 52 -1.28 -2.41 13.33
CA VAL A 52 -2.53 -2.29 14.08
C VAL A 52 -2.56 -3.43 15.07
N GLU A 53 -2.33 -3.15 16.35
CA GLU A 53 -2.74 -4.08 17.40
C GLU A 53 -4.25 -4.35 17.24
N GLU A 54 -4.63 -5.63 17.35
CA GLU A 54 -5.98 -6.11 17.03
C GLU A 54 -7.06 -5.53 17.97
#